data_AF-A0A1T5I1C7-F1
#
_entry.id   AF-A0A1T5I1C7-F1
#
_cell.length_a   1.000
_cell.length_b   1.000
_cell.length_c   1.000
_cell.angle_alpha   90.00
_cell.angle_beta   90.00
_cell.angle_gamma   90.00
#
_symmetry.space_group_name_H-M   'P 1'
#
loop_
_entity.id
_entity.type
_entity.pdbx_description
1 polymer ?
#
loop_
_entity_poly.entity_id
_entity_poly.type
_entity_poly.pdbx_seq_one_letter_code
_entity_poly.pdbx_strand_id
1 'polypeptide(L)'
;MKQLLLFYIFMLSLNIWTTSTLSNLDNVWLKLGLSSRFTNNAKIDQITKLDKIPNLKDRGDDLLGIDSDNNGIRDDIDTFIQLNYPNVTQKKAVEQLARGLQKTLIADINNKLKVKQINKLNSRAINCIFSKFNSTKENAIYPARVASELESITTKTKKRLLAYLKFNKALDGTTWSLPVGDSCE
;
A
#
# COMPACT_ATOMS: atom_id res chain seq x y z
N MET A 1 64.78 11.47 24.93
CA MET A 1 65.70 10.68 24.07
C MET A 1 65.09 9.29 23.96
N LYS A 2 64.64 8.71 22.85
CA LYS A 2 64.58 8.89 21.39
C LYS A 2 63.16 8.36 21.03
N GLN A 3 62.38 8.75 20.05
CA GLN A 3 62.64 9.29 18.72
C GLN A 3 61.28 9.82 18.24
N LEU A 4 61.27 11.07 17.82
CA LEU A 4 60.17 11.77 17.17
C LEU A 4 60.46 11.75 15.66
N LEU A 5 59.40 11.69 14.86
CA LEU A 5 59.33 11.89 13.41
C LEU A 5 59.93 10.83 12.49
N LEU A 6 59.04 10.09 11.82
CA LEU A 6 59.00 10.11 10.36
C LEU A 6 57.53 10.25 9.89
N PHE A 7 57.17 11.47 9.45
CA PHE A 7 56.29 11.81 8.31
C PHE A 7 54.91 11.12 8.24
N TYR A 8 53.80 11.74 8.64
CA TYR A 8 53.05 12.76 7.86
C TYR A 8 52.79 12.38 6.39
N ILE A 9 51.82 11.48 6.14
CA ILE A 9 50.96 11.49 4.94
C ILE A 9 49.55 11.12 5.43
N PHE A 10 48.75 12.13 5.78
CA PHE A 10 47.67 12.64 4.94
C PHE A 10 46.36 11.87 5.12
N MET A 11 45.48 12.47 5.93
CA MET A 11 44.02 12.36 5.86
C MET A 11 43.49 11.89 4.50
N LEU A 12 43.00 10.65 4.41
CA LEU A 12 41.97 10.27 3.43
C LEU A 12 41.45 8.85 3.70
N SER A 13 40.14 8.78 4.00
CA SER A 13 39.20 7.73 3.55
C SER A 13 39.39 6.32 4.16
N LEU A 14 38.39 5.58 4.63
CA LEU A 14 36.96 5.61 4.46
C LEU A 14 36.27 5.15 5.75
N ASN A 15 35.27 5.92 6.15
CA ASN A 15 33.98 5.45 6.64
C ASN A 15 33.66 3.98 6.28
N ILE A 16 33.85 3.06 7.22
CA ILE A 16 33.11 1.80 7.20
C ILE A 16 31.79 2.07 7.93
N TRP A 17 30.91 2.81 7.24
CA TRP A 17 29.49 2.64 7.46
C TRP A 17 29.19 1.26 6.92
N THR A 18 28.98 0.29 7.80
CA THR A 18 28.14 -0.85 7.43
C THR A 18 26.73 -0.28 7.24
N THR A 19 26.50 0.27 6.05
CA THR A 19 25.15 0.49 5.57
C THR A 19 24.56 -0.91 5.43
N SER A 20 23.81 -1.34 6.43
CA SER A 20 22.73 -2.28 6.20
C SER A 20 21.76 -1.55 5.28
N THR A 21 22.06 -1.54 3.98
CA THR A 21 21.10 -1.27 2.92
C THR A 21 20.13 -2.45 2.95
N LEU A 22 19.23 -2.44 3.93
CA LEU A 22 17.92 -3.06 3.78
C LEU A 22 17.36 -2.42 2.52
N SER A 23 17.40 -3.21 1.44
CA SER A 23 16.95 -2.86 0.12
C SER A 23 15.50 -2.40 0.20
N ASN A 24 15.34 -1.09 0.35
CA ASN A 24 14.10 -0.34 0.23
C ASN A 24 13.72 -0.23 -1.27
N LEU A 25 14.05 -1.27 -2.03
CA LEU A 25 13.92 -1.44 -3.47
C LEU A 25 12.80 -2.44 -3.76
N ASP A 26 11.77 -2.57 -2.92
CA ASP A 26 10.62 -3.47 -3.19
C ASP A 26 9.26 -2.83 -2.87
N ASN A 27 9.25 -1.58 -2.43
CA ASN A 27 8.06 -0.75 -2.42
C ASN A 27 7.79 -0.28 -3.86
N VAL A 28 6.72 -0.81 -4.45
CA VAL A 28 6.25 -0.41 -5.78
C VAL A 28 6.22 1.12 -5.88
N TRP A 29 5.70 1.82 -4.88
CA TRP A 29 5.61 3.29 -4.86
C TRP A 29 6.96 4.05 -4.94
N LEU A 30 8.04 3.50 -4.37
CA LEU A 30 9.38 4.12 -4.46
C LEU A 30 10.08 3.73 -5.77
N LYS A 31 9.88 2.49 -6.26
CA LYS A 31 10.25 2.09 -7.64
C LYS A 31 9.56 2.97 -8.70
N LEU A 32 8.35 3.43 -8.40
CA LEU A 32 7.57 4.32 -9.25
C LEU A 32 7.94 5.82 -9.10
N GLY A 33 8.88 6.18 -8.21
CA GLY A 33 9.31 7.57 -8.01
C GLY A 33 8.23 8.51 -7.43
N LEU A 34 7.12 7.94 -6.92
CA LEU A 34 5.97 8.68 -6.39
C LEU A 34 6.24 9.13 -4.96
N SER A 35 7.17 10.06 -4.78
CA SER A 35 7.29 10.80 -3.52
C SER A 35 6.07 11.71 -3.31
N SER A 36 5.81 12.12 -2.08
CA SER A 36 4.71 13.01 -1.65
C SER A 36 4.67 14.40 -2.30
N ARG A 37 5.56 14.68 -3.27
CA ARG A 37 5.78 15.98 -3.90
C ARG A 37 4.96 16.24 -5.18
N PHE A 38 4.18 15.26 -5.67
CA PHE A 38 3.46 15.38 -6.94
C PHE A 38 1.95 15.59 -6.76
N THR A 39 1.39 16.55 -7.51
CA THR A 39 -0.05 16.80 -7.59
C THR A 39 -0.78 15.62 -8.26
N ASN A 40 -2.08 15.47 -7.99
CA ASN A 40 -2.88 14.35 -8.48
C ASN A 40 -2.82 14.16 -10.01
N ASN A 41 -2.63 15.24 -10.79
CA ASN A 41 -2.55 15.19 -12.24
C ASN A 41 -1.19 14.63 -12.74
N ALA A 42 -0.07 15.00 -12.10
CA ALA A 42 1.26 14.47 -12.45
C ALA A 42 1.38 12.96 -12.16
N LYS A 43 0.66 12.46 -11.14
CA LYS A 43 0.55 11.02 -10.85
C LYS A 43 -0.18 10.26 -11.97
N ILE A 44 -1.28 10.83 -12.49
CA ILE A 44 -2.08 10.22 -13.57
C ILE A 44 -1.24 10.09 -14.87
N ASP A 45 -0.39 11.07 -15.16
CA ASP A 45 0.45 11.09 -16.37
C ASP A 45 1.62 10.10 -16.28
N GLN A 46 2.26 9.97 -15.11
CA GLN A 46 3.30 8.95 -14.90
C GLN A 46 2.73 7.52 -14.92
N ILE A 47 1.52 7.31 -14.42
CA ILE A 47 0.85 6.00 -14.42
C ILE A 47 0.48 5.55 -15.83
N THR A 48 0.15 6.49 -16.71
CA THR A 48 -0.05 6.21 -18.15
C THR A 48 1.23 5.69 -18.82
N LYS A 49 2.41 6.00 -18.26
CA LYS A 49 3.72 5.55 -18.77
C LYS A 49 4.18 4.19 -18.21
N LEU A 50 3.52 3.68 -17.16
CA LEU A 50 3.91 2.50 -16.38
C LEU A 50 3.19 1.20 -16.81
N ASP A 51 2.83 1.09 -18.09
CA ASP A 51 1.98 0.07 -18.71
C ASP A 51 2.52 -1.39 -18.69
N LYS A 52 3.41 -1.73 -17.74
CA LYS A 52 4.09 -3.03 -17.59
C LYS A 52 4.17 -3.51 -16.13
N ILE A 53 3.03 -3.66 -15.44
CA ILE A 53 2.93 -4.49 -14.22
C ILE A 53 2.38 -5.89 -14.62
N PRO A 54 3.22 -6.96 -14.60
CA PRO A 54 2.94 -8.20 -15.33
C PRO A 54 1.87 -9.14 -14.75
N ASN A 55 1.37 -8.96 -13.52
CA ASN A 55 0.67 -10.06 -12.82
C ASN A 55 -0.79 -9.82 -12.40
N LEU A 56 -1.63 -9.21 -13.25
CA LEU A 56 -3.10 -9.38 -13.14
C LEU A 56 -3.72 -9.24 -14.54
N LYS A 57 -4.55 -10.21 -14.94
CA LYS A 57 -5.12 -10.35 -16.30
C LYS A 57 -6.20 -9.30 -16.62
N ASP A 58 -6.86 -8.74 -15.61
CA ASP A 58 -7.94 -7.79 -15.84
C ASP A 58 -7.41 -6.36 -16.07
N ARG A 59 -7.55 -5.91 -17.32
CA ARG A 59 -7.34 -4.52 -17.76
C ARG A 59 -8.65 -3.87 -18.20
N GLY A 60 -9.79 -4.48 -17.87
CA GLY A 60 -11.10 -4.03 -18.31
C GLY A 60 -11.45 -2.65 -17.76
N ASP A 61 -12.37 -2.00 -18.48
CA ASP A 61 -12.91 -0.70 -18.11
C ASP A 61 -14.01 -0.79 -17.04
N ASP A 62 -14.25 -1.96 -16.46
CA ASP A 62 -15.21 -2.11 -15.37
C ASP A 62 -14.59 -1.75 -14.00
N LEU A 63 -15.33 -0.97 -13.21
CA LEU A 63 -14.89 -0.55 -11.88
C LEU A 63 -14.89 -1.73 -10.90
N LEU A 64 -15.93 -2.56 -10.95
CA LEU A 64 -16.11 -3.68 -10.03
C LEU A 64 -15.29 -4.90 -10.43
N GLY A 65 -15.24 -5.18 -11.74
CA GLY A 65 -14.68 -6.42 -12.25
C GLY A 65 -15.52 -7.63 -11.82
N ILE A 66 -14.96 -8.82 -12.00
CA ILE A 66 -15.67 -10.07 -11.71
C ILE A 66 -15.49 -10.41 -10.23
N ASP A 67 -16.61 -10.60 -9.54
CA ASP A 67 -16.74 -11.13 -8.17
C ASP A 67 -17.78 -12.25 -8.26
N SER A 68 -17.32 -13.48 -8.47
CA SER A 68 -18.20 -14.61 -8.82
C SER A 68 -18.98 -15.15 -7.62
N ASP A 69 -18.41 -15.04 -6.41
CA ASP A 69 -19.01 -15.54 -5.16
C ASP A 69 -19.75 -14.44 -4.38
N ASN A 70 -19.75 -13.20 -4.87
CA ASN A 70 -20.34 -12.02 -4.26
C ASN A 70 -19.82 -11.74 -2.84
N ASN A 71 -18.55 -12.08 -2.58
CA ASN A 71 -17.93 -11.84 -1.28
C ASN A 71 -17.48 -10.36 -1.10
N GLY A 72 -17.58 -9.55 -2.16
CA GLY A 72 -17.19 -8.14 -2.19
C GLY A 72 -15.72 -7.90 -2.56
N ILE A 73 -15.00 -8.94 -2.98
CA ILE A 73 -13.61 -8.95 -3.45
C ILE A 73 -13.62 -9.45 -4.89
N ARG A 74 -12.81 -8.82 -5.73
CA ARG A 74 -12.68 -9.23 -7.13
C ARG A 74 -11.89 -10.55 -7.21
N ASP A 75 -12.29 -11.48 -8.08
CA ASP A 75 -11.72 -12.84 -8.17
C ASP A 75 -10.18 -12.86 -8.37
N ASP A 76 -9.63 -11.86 -9.06
CA ASP A 76 -8.18 -11.70 -9.26
C ASP A 76 -7.45 -11.30 -7.96
N ILE A 77 -8.07 -10.47 -7.14
CA ILE A 77 -7.61 -10.10 -5.80
C ILE A 77 -7.76 -11.28 -4.86
N ASP A 78 -8.86 -12.03 -4.90
CA ASP A 78 -9.01 -13.25 -4.11
C ASP A 78 -7.93 -14.27 -4.42
N THR A 79 -7.68 -14.51 -5.71
CA THR A 79 -6.59 -15.39 -6.14
C THR A 79 -5.24 -14.90 -5.61
N PHE A 80 -4.96 -13.59 -5.70
CA PHE A 80 -3.76 -12.99 -5.13
C PHE A 80 -3.66 -13.21 -3.62
N ILE A 81 -4.74 -13.00 -2.88
CA ILE A 81 -4.78 -13.15 -1.42
C ILE A 81 -4.53 -14.62 -1.04
N GLN A 82 -5.17 -15.56 -1.72
CA GLN A 82 -5.02 -16.99 -1.47
C GLN A 82 -3.59 -17.47 -1.67
N LEU A 83 -2.89 -16.97 -2.69
CA LEU A 83 -1.51 -17.35 -3.02
C LEU A 83 -0.48 -16.73 -2.06
N ASN A 84 -0.69 -15.49 -1.61
CA ASN A 84 0.33 -14.74 -0.86
C ASN A 84 0.16 -14.83 0.66
N TYR A 85 -1.02 -15.19 1.18
CA TYR A 85 -1.32 -15.22 2.61
C TYR A 85 -1.85 -16.59 3.06
N PRO A 86 -0.98 -17.61 3.26
CA PRO A 86 -1.42 -18.95 3.65
C PRO A 86 -1.97 -19.03 5.09
N ASN A 87 -1.57 -18.10 5.96
CA ASN A 87 -2.07 -18.03 7.33
C ASN A 87 -3.52 -17.50 7.35
N VAL A 88 -4.45 -18.28 7.92
CA VAL A 88 -5.89 -17.96 7.93
C VAL A 88 -6.19 -16.62 8.59
N THR A 89 -5.53 -16.29 9.70
CA THR A 89 -5.78 -15.04 10.44
C THR A 89 -5.29 -13.82 9.67
N GLN A 90 -4.13 -13.92 9.03
CA GLN A 90 -3.61 -12.87 8.16
C GLN A 90 -4.48 -12.72 6.92
N LYS A 91 -4.88 -13.84 6.31
CA LYS A 91 -5.76 -13.86 5.15
C LYS A 91 -7.06 -13.11 5.41
N LYS A 92 -7.74 -13.39 6.51
CA LYS A 92 -8.98 -12.67 6.89
C LYS A 92 -8.78 -11.16 7.05
N ALA A 93 -7.66 -10.73 7.63
CA ALA A 93 -7.34 -9.30 7.76
C ALA A 93 -7.11 -8.62 6.40
N VAL A 94 -6.48 -9.33 5.47
CA VAL A 94 -6.23 -8.88 4.10
C VAL A 94 -7.55 -8.81 3.31
N GLU A 95 -8.39 -9.84 3.40
CA GLU A 95 -9.73 -9.87 2.80
C GLU A 95 -10.62 -8.72 3.31
N GLN A 96 -10.54 -8.41 4.61
CA GLN A 96 -11.25 -7.27 5.20
C GLN A 96 -10.86 -5.94 4.52
N LEU A 97 -9.57 -5.70 4.33
CA LEU A 97 -9.12 -4.48 3.65
C LEU A 97 -9.48 -4.50 2.16
N ALA A 98 -9.40 -5.66 1.50
CA ALA A 98 -9.77 -5.80 0.09
C ALA A 98 -11.24 -5.40 -0.15
N ARG A 99 -12.18 -5.89 0.67
CA ARG A 99 -13.60 -5.47 0.63
C ARG A 99 -13.74 -3.96 0.84
N GLY A 100 -13.01 -3.41 1.80
CA GLY A 100 -13.02 -1.97 2.09
C GLY A 100 -12.54 -1.13 0.90
N LEU A 101 -11.43 -1.51 0.27
CA LEU A 101 -10.89 -0.85 -0.90
C LEU A 101 -11.82 -0.95 -2.11
N GLN A 102 -12.45 -2.10 -2.36
CA GLN A 102 -13.46 -2.24 -3.42
C GLN A 102 -14.64 -1.27 -3.21
N LYS A 103 -15.10 -1.06 -1.97
CA LYS A 103 -16.15 -0.07 -1.65
C LYS A 103 -15.74 1.38 -1.97
N THR A 104 -14.45 1.72 -1.93
CA THR A 104 -13.99 3.07 -2.30
C THR A 104 -14.22 3.37 -3.78
N LEU A 105 -14.16 2.36 -4.65
CA LEU A 105 -14.29 2.52 -6.10
C LEU A 105 -15.71 2.87 -6.54
N ILE A 106 -16.71 2.51 -5.74
CA ILE A 106 -18.14 2.70 -6.01
C ILE A 106 -18.82 3.64 -5.02
N ALA A 107 -18.04 4.35 -4.20
CA ALA A 107 -18.58 5.26 -3.20
C ALA A 107 -19.37 6.41 -3.85
N ASP A 108 -20.52 6.76 -3.28
CA ASP A 108 -21.20 8.02 -3.59
C ASP A 108 -20.40 9.19 -2.99
N ILE A 109 -19.58 9.83 -3.83
CA ILE A 109 -18.68 10.93 -3.44
C ILE A 109 -19.42 12.20 -2.99
N ASN A 110 -20.70 12.34 -3.33
CA ASN A 110 -21.50 13.49 -2.90
C ASN A 110 -22.06 13.29 -1.49
N ASN A 111 -22.14 12.04 -1.03
CA ASN A 111 -22.59 11.70 0.30
C ASN A 111 -21.41 11.62 1.28
N LYS A 112 -21.06 12.75 1.89
CA LYS A 112 -19.95 12.85 2.85
C LYS A 112 -20.05 11.87 4.01
N LEU A 113 -21.27 11.54 4.48
CA LEU A 113 -21.45 10.55 5.55
C LEU A 113 -21.05 9.15 5.07
N LYS A 114 -21.45 8.75 3.86
CA LYS A 114 -21.06 7.47 3.26
C LYS A 114 -19.56 7.40 3.00
N VAL A 115 -18.96 8.46 2.49
CA VAL A 115 -17.50 8.54 2.28
C VAL A 115 -16.74 8.31 3.61
N LYS A 116 -17.16 9.00 4.68
CA LYS A 116 -16.57 8.81 6.02
C LYS A 116 -16.79 7.41 6.58
N GLN A 117 -17.96 6.80 6.35
CA GLN A 117 -18.24 5.43 6.78
C GLN A 117 -17.31 4.44 6.10
N ILE A 118 -17.12 4.54 4.79
CA ILE A 118 -16.18 3.68 4.03
C ILE A 118 -14.75 3.90 4.53
N ASN A 119 -14.33 5.15 4.75
CA ASN A 119 -13.00 5.43 5.28
C ASN A 119 -12.77 4.85 6.68
N LYS A 120 -13.81 4.86 7.53
CA LYS A 120 -13.76 4.21 8.85
C LYS A 120 -13.60 2.69 8.73
N LEU A 121 -14.27 2.05 7.77
CA LEU A 121 -14.10 0.62 7.49
C LEU A 121 -12.65 0.32 7.08
N ASN A 122 -12.09 1.10 6.15
CA ASN A 122 -10.70 0.92 5.71
C ASN A 122 -9.70 1.15 6.86
N SER A 123 -9.93 2.18 7.68
CA SER A 123 -9.09 2.45 8.86
C SER A 123 -9.10 1.28 9.83
N ARG A 124 -10.28 0.68 10.10
CA ARG A 124 -10.41 -0.52 10.94
C ARG A 124 -9.71 -1.73 10.32
N ALA A 125 -9.84 -1.94 9.01
CA ALA A 125 -9.19 -3.04 8.32
C ALA A 125 -7.65 -2.91 8.34
N ILE A 126 -7.12 -1.69 8.15
CA ILE A 126 -5.69 -1.42 8.30
C ILE A 126 -5.24 -1.71 9.74
N ASN A 127 -5.97 -1.23 10.74
CA ASN A 127 -5.66 -1.57 12.14
C ASN A 127 -5.66 -3.09 12.39
N CYS A 128 -6.56 -3.83 11.74
CA CYS A 128 -6.61 -5.29 11.84
C CYS A 128 -5.33 -5.91 11.25
N ILE A 129 -4.90 -5.48 10.06
CA ILE A 129 -3.63 -5.90 9.46
C ILE A 129 -2.46 -5.64 10.42
N PHE A 130 -2.37 -4.46 11.02
CA PHE A 130 -1.33 -4.15 12.00
C PHE A 130 -1.38 -5.05 13.24
N SER A 131 -2.56 -5.56 13.62
CA SER A 131 -2.69 -6.50 14.74
C SER A 131 -2.33 -7.95 14.38
N LYS A 132 -2.50 -8.37 13.11
CA LYS A 132 -2.28 -9.76 12.67
C LYS A 132 -0.92 -10.02 12.04
N PHE A 133 -0.25 -8.96 11.57
CA PHE A 133 1.09 -9.05 11.01
C PHE A 133 2.13 -8.61 12.03
N ASN A 134 2.99 -9.54 12.45
CA ASN A 134 4.06 -9.26 13.39
C ASN A 134 5.34 -8.84 12.64
N SER A 135 5.68 -7.54 12.67
CA SER A 135 6.85 -6.98 12.00
C SER A 135 8.18 -7.19 12.74
N THR A 136 8.19 -7.85 13.90
CA THR A 136 9.43 -8.02 14.71
C THR A 136 10.20 -9.30 14.39
N LYS A 137 9.67 -10.18 13.54
CA LYS A 137 10.39 -11.39 13.11
C LYS A 137 11.23 -11.10 11.87
N GLU A 138 12.40 -11.73 11.80
CA GLU A 138 13.22 -11.72 10.59
C GLU A 138 12.41 -12.30 9.41
N ASN A 139 12.44 -11.63 8.26
CA ASN A 139 11.62 -11.94 7.07
C ASN A 139 10.09 -11.81 7.24
N ALA A 140 9.62 -11.08 8.26
CA ALA A 140 8.20 -10.79 8.39
C ALA A 140 7.68 -9.87 7.27
N ILE A 141 6.44 -10.12 6.84
CA ILE A 141 5.70 -9.22 5.97
C ILE A 141 5.26 -8.01 6.81
N TYR A 142 5.77 -6.82 6.46
CA TYR A 142 5.40 -5.58 7.15
C TYR A 142 3.93 -5.20 6.88
N PRO A 143 3.13 -4.87 7.91
CA PRO A 143 1.70 -4.56 7.74
C PRO A 143 1.46 -3.37 6.79
N ALA A 144 2.32 -2.35 6.82
CA ALA A 144 2.23 -1.22 5.90
C ALA A 144 2.41 -1.64 4.42
N ARG A 145 3.28 -2.63 4.16
CA ARG A 145 3.48 -3.18 2.81
C ARG A 145 2.22 -3.88 2.31
N VAL A 146 1.56 -4.66 3.17
CA VAL A 146 0.31 -5.36 2.85
C VAL A 146 -0.77 -4.38 2.41
N ALA A 147 -1.02 -3.34 3.21
CA ALA A 147 -2.04 -2.34 2.88
C ALA A 147 -1.73 -1.61 1.57
N SER A 148 -0.46 -1.25 1.38
CA SER A 148 0.02 -0.56 0.19
C SER A 148 -0.07 -1.41 -1.09
N GLU A 149 0.21 -2.71 -0.96
CA GLU A 149 0.10 -3.67 -2.06
C GLU A 149 -1.36 -3.91 -2.44
N LEU A 150 -2.25 -4.12 -1.45
CA LEU A 150 -3.68 -4.26 -1.66
C LEU A 150 -4.29 -3.03 -2.36
N GLU A 151 -3.92 -1.82 -1.95
CA GLU A 151 -4.34 -0.59 -2.64
C GLU A 151 -3.90 -0.63 -4.11
N SER A 152 -2.63 -0.93 -4.37
CA SER A 152 -2.06 -0.93 -5.72
C SER A 152 -2.74 -1.92 -6.67
N ILE A 153 -3.05 -3.13 -6.21
CA ILE A 153 -3.73 -4.14 -7.04
C ILE A 153 -5.22 -3.82 -7.21
N THR A 154 -5.84 -3.18 -6.22
CA THR A 154 -7.24 -2.75 -6.30
C THR A 154 -7.40 -1.63 -7.32
N THR A 155 -6.48 -0.66 -7.32
CA THR A 155 -6.53 0.54 -8.18
C THR A 155 -5.68 0.40 -9.45
N LYS A 156 -5.41 -0.83 -9.92
CA LYS A 156 -4.46 -1.08 -11.01
C LYS A 156 -4.78 -0.35 -12.33
N THR A 157 -6.06 -0.21 -12.68
CA THR A 157 -6.47 0.43 -13.94
C THR A 157 -6.65 1.94 -13.77
N LYS A 158 -6.48 2.70 -14.85
CA LYS A 158 -6.68 4.16 -14.84
C LYS A 158 -8.06 4.55 -14.29
N LYS A 159 -9.11 3.84 -14.67
CA LYS A 159 -10.49 4.11 -14.21
C LYS A 159 -10.64 3.88 -12.70
N ARG A 160 -10.12 2.77 -12.18
CA ARG A 160 -10.17 2.44 -10.75
C ARG A 160 -9.35 3.41 -9.91
N LEU A 161 -8.15 3.77 -10.39
CA LEU A 161 -7.34 4.79 -9.74
C LEU A 161 -8.05 6.15 -9.72
N LEU A 162 -8.65 6.59 -10.83
CA LEU A 162 -9.40 7.85 -10.86
C LEU A 162 -10.58 7.84 -9.88
N ALA A 163 -11.28 6.71 -9.74
CA ALA A 163 -12.35 6.56 -8.75
C ALA A 163 -11.80 6.66 -7.31
N TYR A 164 -10.70 5.97 -7.02
CA TYR A 164 -10.02 6.05 -5.72
C TYR A 164 -9.54 7.46 -5.39
N LEU A 165 -8.96 8.17 -6.36
CA LEU A 165 -8.54 9.57 -6.17
C LEU A 165 -9.72 10.51 -5.92
N LYS A 166 -10.87 10.29 -6.58
CA LYS A 166 -12.11 11.05 -6.29
C LYS A 166 -12.61 10.79 -4.87
N PHE A 167 -12.56 9.54 -4.42
CA PHE A 167 -12.89 9.16 -3.05
C PHE A 167 -11.97 9.87 -2.04
N ASN A 168 -10.65 9.82 -2.26
CA ASN A 168 -9.67 10.50 -1.40
C ASN A 168 -9.89 12.02 -1.37
N LYS A 169 -10.16 12.63 -2.54
CA LYS A 169 -10.50 14.05 -2.61
C LYS A 169 -11.76 14.40 -1.84
N ALA A 170 -12.76 13.52 -1.79
CA ALA A 170 -13.97 13.73 -1.00
C ALA A 170 -13.72 13.67 0.52
N LEU A 171 -12.58 13.10 0.96
CA LEU A 171 -12.12 13.13 2.35
C LEU A 171 -11.31 14.37 2.70
N ASP A 172 -10.89 15.18 1.73
CA ASP A 172 -10.10 16.39 1.98
C ASP A 172 -10.84 17.33 2.95
N GLY A 173 -10.12 17.84 3.95
CA GLY A 173 -10.68 18.70 5.00
C GLY A 173 -11.53 17.98 6.04
N THR A 174 -11.59 16.64 6.01
CA THR A 174 -12.26 15.85 7.06
C THR A 174 -11.26 15.32 8.08
N THR A 175 -11.76 14.95 9.26
CA THR A 175 -10.99 14.28 10.32
C THR A 175 -11.68 12.97 10.70
N TRP A 176 -10.88 12.01 11.16
CA TRP A 176 -11.36 10.75 11.74
C TRP A 176 -10.36 10.27 12.80
N SER A 177 -10.86 9.55 13.80
CA SER A 177 -10.04 8.98 14.86
C SER A 177 -9.41 7.66 14.40
N LEU A 178 -8.24 7.35 14.95
CA LEU A 178 -7.67 6.00 14.84
C LEU A 178 -8.62 4.99 15.52
N PRO A 179 -8.78 3.77 14.95
CA PRO A 179 -9.50 2.69 15.63
C PRO A 179 -8.85 2.33 16.97
N VAL A 180 -9.67 1.99 17.95
CA VAL A 180 -9.26 1.52 19.28
C VAL A 180 -9.84 0.12 19.50
N GLY A 181 -9.05 -0.77 20.10
CA GLY A 181 -9.44 -2.15 20.39
C GLY A 181 -9.35 -3.08 19.18
N ASP A 182 -10.05 -4.21 19.24
CA ASP A 182 -10.10 -5.16 18.13
C ASP A 182 -10.94 -4.59 16.97
N SER A 183 -10.31 -4.51 15.80
CA SER A 183 -10.89 -3.98 14.58
C SER A 183 -11.16 -5.03 13.51
N CYS A 184 -10.79 -6.28 13.78
CA CYS A 184 -10.98 -7.40 12.86
C CYS A 184 -12.44 -7.85 12.81
N GLU A 185 -12.83 -8.44 11.67
CA GLU A 185 -14.14 -9.05 11.40
C GLU A 185 -14.13 -10.56 11.62
#